data_AF-A0A382D441-F1
#
_entry.id   AF-A0A382D441-F1
#
_cell.length_a   1.000
_cell.length_b   1.000
_cell.length_c   1.000
_cell.angle_alpha   90.00
_cell.angle_beta   90.00
_cell.angle_gamma   90.00
#
_symmetry.space_group_name_H-M   'P 1'
#
loop_
_entity.id
_entity.type
_entity.pdbx_description
1 polymer ?
#
loop_
_entity_poly.entity_id
_entity_poly.type
_entity_poly.pdbx_seq_one_letter_code
_entity_poly.pdbx_strand_id
1 'polypeptide(L)'
;MPMLLRTLLQGLVLIVVLVIIGFVAQRGGLGGVFNQEWIDAHVRGPGRNGELLYLVGAALFVALGLPRQVVSFLGGYAFGLNPGIFLALAATGMGCLISF
;
A
#
# COMPACT_ATOMS: atom_id res chain seq x y z
N MET A 1 -7.56 36.92 -1.52
CA MET A 1 -8.28 35.67 -1.21
C MET A 1 -8.56 34.72 -2.40
N PRO A 2 -8.42 35.06 -3.71
CA PRO A 2 -8.75 34.11 -4.79
C PRO A 2 -7.67 33.04 -5.06
N MET A 3 -6.39 33.31 -4.74
CA MET A 3 -5.32 32.32 -4.93
C MET A 3 -5.47 31.10 -4.00
N LEU A 4 -5.82 31.32 -2.73
CA LEU A 4 -5.90 30.23 -1.74
C LEU A 4 -7.01 29.23 -2.09
N LEU A 5 -8.16 29.74 -2.55
CA LEU A 5 -9.28 28.91 -2.99
C LEU A 5 -8.93 28.09 -4.25
N ARG A 6 -8.18 28.70 -5.18
CA ARG A 6 -7.71 28.02 -6.39
C ARG A 6 -6.71 26.91 -6.08
N THR A 7 -5.79 27.15 -5.15
CA THR A 7 -4.82 26.14 -4.68
C THR A 7 -5.52 24.99 -3.95
N LEU A 8 -6.49 25.29 -3.07
CA LEU A 8 -7.30 24.28 -2.38
C LEU A 8 -8.11 23.44 -3.36
N LEU A 9 -8.73 24.06 -4.37
CA LEU A 9 -9.47 23.35 -5.42
C LEU A 9 -8.56 22.43 -6.24
N GLN A 10 -7.36 22.89 -6.63
CA GLN A 10 -6.41 22.04 -7.35
C GLN A 10 -5.94 20.85 -6.51
N GLY A 11 -5.67 21.07 -5.22
CA GLY A 11 -5.34 19.99 -4.29
C GLY A 11 -6.49 18.98 -4.14
N LEU A 12 -7.73 19.48 -4.01
CA LEU A 12 -8.93 18.63 -3.92
C LEU A 12 -9.12 17.81 -5.20
N VAL A 13 -8.96 18.42 -6.37
CA VAL A 13 -9.06 17.72 -7.67
C VAL A 13 -8.01 16.62 -7.76
N LEU A 14 -6.77 16.88 -7.35
CA LEU A 14 -5.71 15.87 -7.33
C LEU A 14 -6.07 14.68 -6.41
N ILE A 15 -6.55 14.97 -5.20
CA ILE A 15 -7.00 13.92 -4.26
C ILE A 15 -8.13 13.10 -4.86
N VAL A 16 -9.14 13.74 -5.45
CA VAL A 16 -10.27 13.06 -6.10
C VAL A 16 -9.81 12.17 -7.25
N VAL A 17 -8.90 12.65 -8.10
CA VAL A 17 -8.33 11.86 -9.19
C VAL A 17 -7.57 10.65 -8.66
N LEU A 18 -6.74 10.83 -7.62
CA LEU A 18 -6.03 9.73 -6.98
C LEU A 18 -6.98 8.70 -6.36
N VAL A 19 -8.08 9.13 -5.75
CA VAL A 19 -9.13 8.24 -5.23
C VAL A 19 -9.80 7.45 -6.35
N ILE A 20 -10.12 8.10 -7.48
CA ILE A 20 -10.71 7.43 -8.65
C ILE A 20 -9.74 6.40 -9.22
N ILE A 21 -8.46 6.75 -9.38
CA ILE A 21 -7.42 5.81 -9.84
C ILE A 21 -7.32 4.62 -8.89
N GLY A 22 -7.31 4.87 -7.57
CA GLY A 22 -7.30 3.82 -6.56
C GLY A 22 -8.53 2.90 -6.66
N PHE A 23 -9.72 3.48 -6.86
CA PHE A 23 -10.97 2.73 -7.01
C PHE A 23 -11.00 1.89 -8.29
N VAL A 24 -10.52 2.43 -9.41
CA VAL A 24 -10.43 1.71 -10.69
C VAL A 24 -9.38 0.59 -10.59
N ALA A 25 -8.22 0.84 -9.99
CA ALA A 25 -7.20 -0.18 -9.74
C ALA A 25 -7.73 -1.30 -8.83
N GLN A 26 -8.55 -0.96 -7.83
CA GLN A 26 -9.20 -1.94 -6.96
C GLN A 26 -10.16 -2.84 -7.74
N ARG A 27 -10.93 -2.29 -8.69
CA ARG A 27 -11.86 -3.06 -9.53
C ARG A 27 -11.22 -3.80 -10.71
N GLY A 28 -10.08 -3.33 -11.19
CA GLY A 28 -9.40 -3.85 -12.39
C GLY A 28 -8.51 -5.09 -12.16
N GLY A 29 -8.52 -5.70 -10.97
CA GLY A 29 -7.77 -6.92 -10.67
C GLY A 29 -6.41 -6.70 -9.97
N LEU A 30 -5.87 -5.47 -9.95
CA LEU A 30 -4.73 -5.13 -9.09
C LEU A 30 -5.09 -5.22 -7.60
N GLY A 31 -6.34 -4.89 -7.25
CA GLY A 31 -6.90 -5.08 -5.91
C GLY A 31 -7.12 -6.54 -5.49
N GLY A 32 -6.93 -7.52 -6.38
CA GLY A 32 -7.10 -8.95 -6.09
C GLY A 32 -5.81 -9.67 -5.70
N VAL A 33 -4.64 -9.14 -6.05
CA VAL A 33 -3.35 -9.85 -5.89
C VAL A 33 -2.72 -9.63 -4.52
N PHE A 34 -2.93 -8.46 -3.91
CA PHE A 34 -2.37 -8.11 -2.60
C PHE A 34 -3.44 -7.40 -1.76
N ASN A 35 -4.36 -8.19 -1.19
CA ASN A 35 -5.52 -7.72 -0.43
C ASN A 35 -5.67 -8.48 0.89
N GLN A 36 -6.71 -8.17 1.67
CA GLN A 36 -6.96 -8.82 2.95
C GLN A 36 -7.17 -10.32 2.81
N GLU A 37 -7.86 -10.78 1.77
CA GLU A 37 -8.07 -12.22 1.51
C GLU A 37 -6.74 -12.94 1.24
N TRP A 38 -5.84 -12.33 0.48
CA TRP A 38 -4.50 -12.87 0.24
C TRP A 38 -3.68 -12.93 1.53
N ILE A 39 -3.73 -11.87 2.36
CA ILE A 39 -3.09 -11.84 3.68
C ILE A 39 -3.67 -12.93 4.58
N ASP A 40 -4.99 -13.08 4.62
CA ASP A 40 -5.63 -14.09 5.46
C ASP A 40 -5.28 -15.52 4.99
N ALA A 41 -5.12 -15.75 3.69
CA ALA A 41 -4.77 -17.05 3.13
C ALA A 41 -3.27 -17.40 3.21
N HIS A 42 -2.37 -16.42 3.08
CA HIS A 42 -0.93 -16.67 2.90
C HIS A 42 -0.05 -16.11 4.02
N VAL A 43 -0.55 -15.16 4.81
CA VAL A 43 0.24 -14.43 5.82
C VAL A 43 -0.25 -14.73 7.24
N ARG A 44 -1.56 -14.81 7.48
CA ARG A 44 -2.13 -15.19 8.78
C ARG A 44 -2.26 -16.70 8.89
N GLY A 45 -1.29 -17.32 9.55
CA GLY A 45 -1.29 -18.77 9.79
C GLY A 45 0.09 -19.40 10.01
N PRO A 46 1.15 -19.03 9.26
CA PRO A 46 2.43 -19.73 9.34
C PRO A 46 3.50 -19.11 10.28
N GLY A 47 3.20 -18.09 11.09
CA GLY A 47 4.21 -17.44 11.94
C GLY A 47 5.26 -16.65 11.14
N ARG A 48 6.56 -16.79 11.46
CA ARG A 48 7.69 -15.99 10.91
C ARG A 48 7.83 -16.03 9.38
N ASN A 49 7.28 -17.06 8.72
CA ASN A 49 7.24 -17.16 7.26
C ASN A 49 6.27 -16.15 6.60
N GLY A 50 5.21 -15.76 7.31
CA GLY A 50 4.24 -14.76 6.83
C GLY A 50 4.83 -13.35 6.77
N GLU A 51 5.69 -13.00 7.73
CA GLU A 51 6.41 -11.71 7.76
C GLU A 51 7.32 -11.54 6.54
N LEU A 52 8.10 -12.58 6.19
CA LEU A 52 8.99 -12.57 5.03
C LEU A 52 8.20 -12.50 3.71
N LEU A 53 7.11 -13.27 3.58
CA LEU A 53 6.24 -13.22 2.41
C LEU A 53 5.61 -11.84 2.22
N TYR A 54 5.11 -11.25 3.31
CA TYR A 54 4.61 -9.88 3.28
C TYR A 54 5.70 -8.89 2.87
N LEU A 55 6.89 -9.00 3.47
CA LEU A 55 8.00 -8.07 3.24
C LEU A 55 8.44 -8.06 1.77
N VAL A 56 8.63 -9.24 1.16
CA VAL A 56 9.02 -9.37 -0.25
C VAL A 56 7.89 -8.95 -1.18
N GLY A 57 6.66 -9.43 -0.93
CA GLY A 57 5.51 -9.08 -1.76
C GLY A 57 5.22 -7.59 -1.76
N ALA A 58 5.26 -6.96 -0.58
CA ALA A 58 5.05 -5.53 -0.44
C ALA A 58 6.20 -4.69 -1.05
N ALA A 59 7.46 -5.15 -0.94
CA ALA A 59 8.58 -4.47 -1.58
C ALA A 59 8.44 -4.47 -3.11
N LEU A 60 8.08 -5.61 -3.70
CA LEU A 60 7.81 -5.73 -5.14
C LEU A 60 6.60 -4.89 -5.56
N PHE A 61 5.52 -4.90 -4.75
CA PHE A 61 4.34 -4.07 -4.98
C PHE A 61 4.72 -2.59 -5.08
N VAL A 62 5.52 -2.09 -4.13
CA VAL A 62 6.00 -0.70 -4.15
C VAL A 62 6.98 -0.43 -5.29
N ALA A 63 7.87 -1.38 -5.61
CA ALA A 63 8.82 -1.25 -6.71
C ALA A 63 8.14 -1.11 -8.08
N LEU A 64 6.95 -1.73 -8.25
CA LEU A 64 6.10 -1.58 -9.44
C LEU A 64 5.34 -0.24 -9.50
N GLY A 65 5.61 0.68 -8.57
CA GLY A 65 4.97 2.00 -8.51
C GLY A 65 3.56 1.98 -7.90
N LEU A 66 3.17 0.89 -7.26
CA LEU A 66 1.83 0.79 -6.65
C LEU A 66 1.76 1.53 -5.29
N PRO A 67 0.54 1.86 -4.81
CA PRO A 67 0.37 2.74 -3.66
C PRO A 67 0.93 2.17 -2.34
N ARG A 68 1.89 2.87 -1.74
CA ARG A 68 2.50 2.50 -0.43
C ARG A 68 1.51 2.47 0.73
N GLN A 69 0.44 3.26 0.65
CA GLN A 69 -0.62 3.29 1.66
C GLN A 69 -1.32 1.93 1.80
N VAL A 70 -1.47 1.19 0.70
CA VAL A 70 -2.06 -0.17 0.71
C VAL A 70 -1.19 -1.12 1.51
N VAL A 71 0.13 -1.06 1.30
CA VAL A 71 1.10 -1.83 2.08
C VAL A 71 1.01 -1.47 3.56
N SER A 72 1.07 -0.18 3.92
CA SER A 72 0.95 0.23 5.33
C SER A 72 -0.36 -0.23 6.00
N PHE A 73 -1.48 -0.19 5.28
CA PHE A 73 -2.76 -0.68 5.79
C PHE A 73 -2.76 -2.20 5.98
N LEU A 74 -2.26 -2.96 5.00
CA LEU A 74 -2.19 -4.42 5.08
C LEU A 74 -1.20 -4.92 6.13
N GLY A 75 -0.10 -4.22 6.34
CA GLY A 75 0.84 -4.51 7.43
C GLY A 75 0.20 -4.33 8.80
N GLY A 76 -0.53 -3.23 9.00
CA GLY A 76 -1.31 -3.01 10.21
C GLY A 76 -2.43 -4.04 10.41
N TYR A 77 -3.10 -4.44 9.33
CA TYR A 77 -4.12 -5.49 9.35
C TYR A 77 -3.52 -6.86 9.72
N ALA A 78 -2.40 -7.25 9.10
CA ALA A 78 -1.79 -8.57 9.25
C ALA A 78 -1.12 -8.75 10.63
N PHE A 79 -0.34 -7.77 11.08
CA PHE A 79 0.56 -7.92 12.24
C PHE A 79 0.19 -7.00 13.42
N GLY A 80 -0.76 -6.09 13.26
CA GLY A 80 -1.07 -5.06 14.26
C GLY A 80 -0.15 -3.84 14.15
N LEU A 81 -0.28 -2.90 15.10
CA LEU A 81 0.34 -1.57 14.99
C LEU A 81 1.88 -1.61 14.96
N ASN A 82 2.51 -2.11 16.02
CA ASN A 82 3.97 -2.05 16.17
C ASN A 82 4.72 -2.82 15.07
N PRO A 83 4.54 -4.15 14.91
CA PRO A 83 5.27 -4.89 13.88
C PRO A 83 4.84 -4.50 12.47
N GLY A 84 3.58 -4.13 12.26
CA GLY A 84 3.07 -3.66 10.97
C GLY A 84 3.75 -2.38 10.48
N ILE A 85 4.01 -1.41 11.37
CA ILE A 85 4.76 -0.20 11.03
C ILE A 85 6.16 -0.54 10.55
N PHE A 86 6.92 -1.35 11.32
CA PHE A 86 8.30 -1.68 10.95
C PHE A 86 8.39 -2.48 9.66
N LEU A 87 7.53 -3.48 9.48
CA LEU A 87 7.51 -4.31 8.27
C LEU A 87 7.07 -3.50 7.04
N ALA A 88 6.05 -2.66 7.15
CA ALA A 88 5.60 -1.82 6.04
C ALA A 88 6.66 -0.76 5.65
N LEU A 89 7.34 -0.17 6.63
CA LEU A 89 8.42 0.79 6.39
C LEU A 89 9.60 0.11 5.68
N ALA A 90 10.03 -1.05 6.17
CA ALA A 90 11.11 -1.83 5.58
C ALA A 90 10.78 -2.26 4.15
N ALA A 91 9.58 -2.81 3.93
CA ALA A 91 9.11 -3.18 2.59
C ALA A 91 9.10 -2.00 1.63
N THR A 92 8.56 -0.86 2.07
CA THR A 92 8.51 0.37 1.27
C THR A 92 9.90 0.87 0.94
N GLY A 93 10.83 0.88 1.90
CA GLY A 93 12.22 1.25 1.69
C GLY A 93 12.92 0.36 0.67
N MET A 94 12.73 -0.96 0.77
CA MET A 94 13.26 -1.90 -0.22
C MET A 94 12.62 -1.71 -1.60
N GLY A 95 11.32 -1.44 -1.68
CA GLY A 95 10.67 -1.13 -2.95
C GLY A 95 11.27 0.11 -3.63
N CYS A 96 11.64 1.13 -2.85
CA CYS A 96 12.39 2.27 -3.38
C CYS A 96 13.77 1.85 -3.92
N LEU A 97 14.53 1.07 -3.16
CA LEU A 97 15.87 0.61 -3.55
C LEU A 97 15.86 -0.30 -4.79
N ILE A 98 14.77 -1.03 -5.02
CA ILE A 98 14.63 -1.88 -6.21
C ILE A 98 14.28 -1.04 -7.45
N SER A 99 13.53 0.04 -7.27
CA SER A 99 13.02 0.87 -8.38
C SER A 99 13.97 1.99 -8.83
N PHE A 100 14.92 2.41 -7.99
CA PHE A 100 15.86 3.51 -8.23
C PHE A 100 17.30 3.02 -8.12
#